data_AF-A0A7K0ELA0-F1
#
_entry.id   AF-A0A7K0ELA0-F1
#
_cell.length_a   1.000
_cell.length_b   1.000
_cell.length_c   1.000
_cell.angle_alpha   90.00
_cell.angle_beta   90.00
_cell.angle_gamma   90.00
#
_symmetry.space_group_name_H-M   'P 1'
#
loop_
_entity.id
_entity.type
_entity.pdbx_description
1 polymer ?
#
loop_
_entity_poly.entity_id
_entity_poly.type
_entity_poly.pdbx_seq_one_letter_code
_entity_poly.pdbx_strand_id
1 'polypeptide(L)'
;MIFFSVFALFINVNSYYIYTPEVANKYSRSVADTYNWRRHQTELCNYSSIESSLYFLLPAYQQGYWQVPDLFPEFDRLVKSTVQQRNFQSHTFQTRHFIYAETNSPQLSLEIETMPLQRTGIRDNLFVVLHDEGSQTTYLAGTLPKVAGRRKLLSEGSYFGPGFSTVIPLQAVRQGQYRLGCLHQNADGHLQLIMTQQIITL
;
A
#
# COMPACT_ATOMS: atom_id res chain seq x y z
N MET A 1 -36.95 17.07 -17.40
CA MET A 1 -35.51 16.91 -17.69
C MET A 1 -34.62 17.44 -16.56
N ILE A 2 -34.78 18.67 -16.08
CA ILE A 2 -33.92 19.28 -15.04
C ILE A 2 -33.81 18.41 -13.77
N PHE A 3 -34.93 17.90 -13.24
CA PHE A 3 -34.92 17.01 -12.07
C PHE A 3 -34.08 15.75 -12.26
N PHE A 4 -34.19 15.10 -13.42
CA PHE A 4 -33.41 13.90 -13.75
C PHE A 4 -31.91 14.21 -13.89
N SER A 5 -31.56 15.36 -14.50
CA SER A 5 -30.17 15.80 -14.60
C SER A 5 -29.55 16.10 -13.23
N VAL A 6 -30.30 16.76 -12.34
CA VAL A 6 -29.84 17.05 -10.96
C VAL A 6 -29.71 15.76 -10.15
N PHE A 7 -30.67 14.84 -10.27
CA PHE A 7 -30.62 13.56 -9.59
C PHE A 7 -29.45 12.69 -10.09
N ALA A 8 -29.22 12.64 -11.40
CA ALA A 8 -28.09 11.94 -11.99
C ALA A 8 -26.74 12.54 -11.54
N LEU A 9 -26.62 13.87 -11.49
CA LEU A 9 -25.43 14.55 -10.98
C LEU A 9 -25.19 14.19 -9.51
N PHE A 10 -26.24 14.22 -8.68
CA PHE A 10 -26.14 13.87 -7.27
C PHE A 10 -25.67 12.43 -7.07
N ILE A 11 -26.22 11.47 -7.81
CA ILE A 11 -25.76 10.07 -7.77
C ILE A 11 -24.29 9.98 -8.16
N ASN A 12 -23.89 10.57 -9.28
CA ASN A 12 -22.50 10.49 -9.76
C ASN A 12 -21.52 11.05 -8.74
N VAL A 13 -21.80 12.21 -8.16
CA VAL A 13 -20.93 12.84 -7.15
C VAL A 13 -20.86 11.99 -5.88
N ASN A 14 -22.00 11.46 -5.41
CA ASN A 14 -22.01 10.61 -4.20
C ASN A 14 -21.31 9.28 -4.43
N SER A 15 -21.54 8.62 -5.57
CA SER A 15 -20.83 7.39 -5.94
C SER A 15 -19.32 7.64 -6.03
N TYR A 16 -18.90 8.71 -6.70
CA TYR A 16 -17.49 9.08 -6.76
C TYR A 16 -16.93 9.31 -5.36
N TYR A 17 -17.62 10.09 -4.52
CA TYR A 17 -17.19 10.35 -3.14
C TYR A 17 -17.15 9.09 -2.27
N ILE A 18 -18.06 8.13 -2.42
CA ILE A 18 -18.10 6.94 -1.57
C ILE A 18 -17.05 5.90 -2.00
N TYR A 19 -16.88 5.69 -3.32
CA TYR A 19 -16.06 4.60 -3.83
C TYR A 19 -14.60 4.99 -4.11
N THR A 20 -14.26 6.28 -4.17
CA THR A 20 -12.87 6.74 -4.39
C THR A 20 -11.84 6.12 -3.43
N PRO A 21 -12.05 6.05 -2.10
CA PRO A 21 -11.08 5.43 -1.19
C PRO A 21 -10.86 3.96 -1.48
N GLU A 22 -11.94 3.26 -1.84
CA GLU A 22 -11.88 1.83 -2.11
C GLU A 22 -11.16 1.54 -3.43
N VAL A 23 -11.43 2.33 -4.48
CA VAL A 23 -10.69 2.25 -5.74
C VAL A 23 -9.20 2.56 -5.50
N ALA A 24 -8.92 3.62 -4.75
CA ALA A 24 -7.58 4.04 -4.37
C ALA A 24 -6.81 2.96 -3.58
N ASN A 25 -7.50 2.26 -2.67
CA ASN A 25 -6.98 1.15 -1.87
C ASN A 25 -6.72 -0.10 -2.74
N LYS A 26 -7.69 -0.52 -3.56
CA LYS A 26 -7.51 -1.69 -4.44
C LYS A 26 -6.38 -1.48 -5.46
N TYR A 27 -6.29 -0.27 -6.01
CA TYR A 27 -5.23 0.08 -6.94
C TYR A 27 -3.85 0.06 -6.26
N SER A 28 -3.68 0.70 -5.10
CA SER A 28 -2.40 0.67 -4.38
C SER A 28 -2.00 -0.75 -3.98
N ARG A 29 -2.94 -1.59 -3.56
CA ARG A 29 -2.72 -3.01 -3.25
C ARG A 29 -2.21 -3.78 -4.47
N SER A 30 -2.84 -3.62 -5.63
CA SER A 30 -2.42 -4.27 -6.87
C SER A 30 -1.03 -3.82 -7.33
N VAL A 31 -0.73 -2.52 -7.23
CA VAL A 31 0.60 -1.97 -7.56
C VAL A 31 1.68 -2.48 -6.60
N ALA A 32 1.38 -2.58 -5.30
CA ALA A 32 2.28 -3.15 -4.31
C ALA A 32 2.55 -4.64 -4.58
N ASP A 33 1.52 -5.42 -4.88
CA ASP A 33 1.66 -6.84 -5.20
C ASP A 33 2.43 -7.07 -6.51
N THR A 34 2.28 -6.20 -7.50
CA THR A 34 3.10 -6.20 -8.73
C THR A 34 4.60 -6.10 -8.39
N TYR A 35 4.95 -5.23 -7.45
CA TYR A 35 6.32 -5.09 -6.95
C TYR A 35 6.79 -6.33 -6.18
N ASN A 36 5.95 -6.84 -5.27
CA ASN A 36 6.27 -7.99 -4.42
C ASN A 36 6.42 -9.27 -5.24
N TRP A 37 5.56 -9.48 -6.23
CA TRP A 37 5.58 -10.65 -7.10
C TRP A 37 6.89 -10.75 -7.88
N ARG A 38 7.30 -9.64 -8.52
CA ARG A 38 8.52 -9.60 -9.34
C ARG A 38 9.77 -10.00 -8.54
N ARG A 39 9.80 -9.73 -7.23
CA ARG A 39 10.97 -9.93 -6.36
C ARG A 39 10.89 -11.22 -5.53
N HIS A 40 9.72 -11.53 -5.03
CA HIS A 40 9.50 -12.56 -4.01
C HIS A 40 8.48 -13.61 -4.42
N GLN A 41 7.84 -13.45 -5.59
CA GLN A 41 6.76 -14.32 -6.09
C GLN A 41 5.65 -14.52 -5.06
N THR A 42 5.34 -13.46 -4.31
CA THR A 42 4.29 -13.41 -3.29
C THR A 42 3.45 -12.16 -3.45
N GLU A 43 2.22 -12.23 -2.96
CA GLU A 43 1.31 -11.10 -2.87
C GLU A 43 0.93 -10.89 -1.41
N LEU A 44 1.20 -9.69 -0.89
CA LEU A 44 0.86 -9.33 0.47
C LEU A 44 -0.60 -8.91 0.55
N CYS A 45 -1.13 -8.25 -0.48
CA CYS A 45 -2.45 -7.66 -0.42
C CYS A 45 -3.54 -8.58 -0.97
N ASN A 46 -3.25 -9.54 -1.84
CA ASN A 46 -4.24 -10.49 -2.40
C ASN A 46 -3.91 -11.98 -2.14
N TYR A 47 -3.14 -12.26 -1.09
CA TYR A 47 -2.57 -13.56 -0.72
C TYR A 47 -3.43 -14.80 -1.02
N SER A 48 -4.69 -14.85 -0.56
CA SER A 48 -5.52 -16.08 -0.63
C SER A 48 -5.91 -16.51 -2.05
N SER A 49 -6.05 -15.57 -2.99
CA SER A 49 -6.47 -15.88 -4.36
C SER A 49 -5.31 -16.38 -5.22
N ILE A 50 -4.10 -15.93 -4.91
CA ILE A 50 -2.91 -16.23 -5.71
C ILE A 50 -2.17 -17.44 -5.20
N GLU A 51 -2.12 -17.69 -3.90
CA GLU A 51 -1.48 -18.90 -3.35
C GLU A 51 -2.03 -20.18 -4.02
N SER A 52 -3.35 -20.23 -4.21
CA SER A 52 -4.03 -21.34 -4.91
C SER A 52 -3.73 -21.41 -6.41
N SER A 53 -3.29 -20.31 -7.02
CA SER A 53 -2.98 -20.18 -8.46
C SER A 53 -1.48 -20.24 -8.78
N LEU A 54 -0.60 -20.23 -7.76
CA LEU A 54 0.86 -20.22 -7.92
C LEU A 54 1.38 -21.36 -8.79
N TYR A 55 0.76 -22.55 -8.66
CA TYR A 55 1.11 -23.73 -9.45
C TYR A 55 1.05 -23.49 -10.96
N PHE A 56 0.12 -22.64 -11.43
CA PHE A 56 -0.02 -22.28 -12.84
C PHE A 56 0.80 -21.05 -13.22
N LEU A 57 0.89 -20.07 -12.31
CA LEU A 57 1.53 -18.78 -12.57
C LEU A 57 3.06 -18.87 -12.59
N LEU A 58 3.66 -19.66 -11.70
CA LEU A 58 5.12 -19.77 -11.60
C LEU A 58 5.76 -20.35 -12.86
N PRO A 59 5.28 -21.47 -13.45
CA PRO A 59 5.83 -21.97 -14.70
C PRO A 59 5.68 -20.98 -15.85
N ALA A 60 4.52 -20.34 -15.99
CA ALA A 60 4.27 -19.35 -17.04
C ALA A 60 5.20 -18.13 -16.91
N TYR A 61 5.48 -17.70 -15.67
CA TYR A 61 6.44 -16.63 -15.39
C TYR A 61 7.88 -17.03 -15.74
N GLN A 62 8.32 -18.21 -15.29
CA GLN A 62 9.67 -18.74 -15.54
C GLN A 62 9.94 -18.98 -17.03
N GLN A 63 8.92 -19.39 -17.79
CA GLN A 63 9.01 -19.62 -19.23
C GLN A 63 8.86 -18.34 -20.07
N GLY A 64 8.56 -17.19 -19.43
CA GLY A 64 8.40 -15.92 -20.12
C GLY A 64 7.05 -15.71 -20.82
N TYR A 65 6.11 -16.65 -20.71
CA TYR A 65 4.76 -16.51 -21.28
C TYR A 65 3.93 -15.43 -20.58
N TRP A 66 4.25 -15.15 -19.33
CA TRP A 66 3.66 -14.07 -18.56
C TRP A 66 4.75 -13.31 -17.80
N GLN A 67 4.67 -11.99 -17.78
CA GLN A 67 5.64 -11.12 -17.12
C GLN A 67 4.91 -9.97 -16.43
N VAL A 68 5.50 -9.52 -15.33
CA VAL A 68 4.96 -8.43 -14.50
C VAL A 68 5.80 -7.17 -14.73
N PRO A 69 5.18 -6.00 -14.99
CA PRO A 69 5.90 -4.77 -15.28
C PRO A 69 6.75 -4.32 -14.09
N ASP A 70 7.85 -3.63 -14.37
CA ASP A 70 8.64 -2.96 -13.33
C ASP A 70 8.08 -1.56 -13.07
N LEU A 71 7.24 -1.44 -12.05
CA LEU A 71 6.62 -0.17 -11.68
C LEU A 71 7.51 0.72 -10.81
N PHE A 72 8.64 0.19 -10.31
CA PHE A 72 9.50 0.86 -9.34
C PHE A 72 11.00 0.65 -9.63
N PRO A 73 11.51 1.08 -10.79
CA PRO A 73 12.88 0.79 -11.25
C PRO A 73 13.98 1.37 -10.33
N GLU A 74 13.66 2.33 -9.46
CA GLU A 74 14.62 3.03 -8.60
C GLU A 74 14.38 2.85 -7.08
N PHE A 75 13.30 2.16 -6.71
CA PHE A 75 12.90 2.07 -5.31
C PHE A 75 13.90 1.31 -4.44
N ASP A 76 14.43 0.19 -4.92
CA ASP A 76 15.40 -0.61 -4.15
C ASP A 76 16.68 0.19 -3.88
N ARG A 77 17.13 1.00 -4.84
CA ARG A 77 18.27 1.90 -4.68
C ARG A 77 17.96 2.98 -3.65
N LEU A 78 16.75 3.54 -3.68
CA LEU A 78 16.30 4.54 -2.72
C LEU A 78 16.30 3.97 -1.28
N VAL A 79 15.69 2.81 -1.06
CA VAL A 79 15.68 2.14 0.26
C VAL A 79 17.09 1.89 0.76
N LYS A 80 17.95 1.30 -0.08
CA LYS A 80 19.35 1.03 0.26
C LYS A 80 20.09 2.30 0.66
N SER A 81 19.92 3.39 -0.10
CA SER A 81 20.57 4.67 0.20
C SER A 81 20.09 5.26 1.55
N THR A 82 18.79 5.22 1.82
CA THR A 82 18.22 5.74 3.07
C THR A 82 18.69 4.95 4.29
N VAL A 83 18.76 3.62 4.19
CA VAL A 83 19.25 2.74 5.26
C VAL A 83 20.74 2.98 5.52
N GLN A 84 21.56 3.08 4.46
CA GLN A 84 23.00 3.36 4.59
C GLN A 84 23.29 4.71 5.25
N GLN A 85 22.49 5.73 4.92
CA GLN A 85 22.59 7.06 5.53
C GLN A 85 22.00 7.11 6.95
N ARG A 86 21.29 6.07 7.40
CA ARG A 86 20.54 6.02 8.66
C ARG A 86 19.59 7.22 8.83
N ASN A 87 19.03 7.70 7.72
CA ASN A 87 18.12 8.84 7.70
C ASN A 87 16.71 8.39 8.08
N PHE A 88 16.49 8.10 9.36
CA PHE A 88 15.24 7.55 9.88
C PHE A 88 14.45 8.61 10.66
N GLN A 89 13.16 8.73 10.33
CA GLN A 89 12.27 9.68 10.98
C GLN A 89 11.57 9.07 12.21
N SER A 90 11.24 9.93 13.17
CA SER A 90 10.51 9.55 14.38
C SER A 90 9.00 9.54 14.11
N HIS A 91 8.53 8.45 13.51
CA HIS A 91 7.11 8.17 13.31
C HIS A 91 6.80 6.74 13.75
N THR A 92 5.69 6.57 14.48
CA THR A 92 5.29 5.28 15.06
C THR A 92 3.94 4.86 14.52
N PHE A 93 3.91 3.66 13.94
CA PHE A 93 2.72 2.93 13.57
C PHE A 93 2.14 2.22 14.80
N GLN A 94 0.84 2.34 14.97
CA GLN A 94 0.06 1.49 15.86
C GLN A 94 -0.04 0.10 15.22
N THR A 95 0.38 -0.92 15.96
CA THR A 95 0.43 -2.31 15.50
C THR A 95 -0.57 -3.16 16.26
N ARG A 96 -1.39 -3.95 15.56
CA ARG A 96 -2.33 -4.88 16.20
C ARG A 96 -2.34 -6.23 15.49
N HIS A 97 -2.06 -7.28 16.25
CA HIS A 97 -2.17 -8.67 15.79
C HIS A 97 -3.61 -9.16 15.97
N PHE A 98 -4.14 -9.88 14.98
CA PHE A 98 -5.45 -10.51 15.04
C PHE A 98 -5.53 -11.71 14.09
N ILE A 99 -6.56 -12.53 14.25
CA ILE A 99 -6.84 -13.67 13.37
C ILE A 99 -8.04 -13.29 12.50
N TYR A 100 -7.90 -13.44 11.18
CA TYR A 100 -9.02 -13.21 10.27
C TYR A 100 -9.95 -14.42 10.29
N ALA A 101 -11.20 -14.20 10.73
CA ALA A 101 -12.13 -15.28 11.06
C ALA A 101 -12.49 -16.19 9.86
N GLU A 102 -12.53 -15.65 8.64
CA GLU A 102 -12.93 -16.42 7.45
C GLU A 102 -11.87 -17.40 6.98
N THR A 103 -10.58 -17.06 7.12
CA THR A 103 -9.45 -17.86 6.62
C THR A 103 -8.62 -18.48 7.74
N ASN A 104 -8.93 -18.14 9.00
CA ASN A 104 -8.11 -18.46 10.17
C ASN A 104 -6.62 -18.04 10.02
N SER A 105 -6.36 -17.02 9.19
CA SER A 105 -4.99 -16.57 8.90
C SER A 105 -4.56 -15.47 9.89
N PRO A 106 -3.36 -15.53 10.48
CA PRO A 106 -2.83 -14.47 11.32
C PRO A 106 -2.53 -13.20 10.48
N GLN A 107 -2.97 -12.05 10.97
CA GLN A 107 -2.82 -10.76 10.32
C GLN A 107 -2.24 -9.71 11.28
N LEU A 108 -1.53 -8.75 10.72
CA LEU A 108 -1.04 -7.56 11.40
C LEU A 108 -1.68 -6.32 10.78
N SER A 109 -2.40 -5.56 11.60
CA SER A 109 -2.82 -4.20 11.26
C SER A 109 -1.71 -3.22 11.60
N LEU A 110 -1.42 -2.32 10.67
CA LEU A 110 -0.56 -1.15 10.86
C LEU A 110 -1.39 0.11 10.59
N GLU A 111 -1.39 1.03 11.54
CA GLU A 111 -2.13 2.29 11.41
C GLU A 111 -1.27 3.48 11.83
N ILE A 112 -1.39 4.58 11.10
CA ILE A 112 -0.78 5.85 11.50
C ILE A 112 -1.80 6.98 11.33
N GLU A 113 -1.92 7.85 12.33
CA GLU A 113 -2.89 8.94 12.31
C GLU A 113 -2.45 10.11 11.43
N THR A 114 -1.15 10.38 11.36
CA THR A 114 -0.59 11.49 10.59
C THR A 114 0.80 11.11 10.07
N MET A 115 0.99 11.25 8.77
CA MET A 115 2.25 11.07 8.07
C MET A 115 2.55 12.31 7.20
N PRO A 116 3.82 12.74 7.06
CA PRO A 116 4.17 13.84 6.15
C PRO A 116 3.88 13.52 4.69
N LEU A 117 4.14 12.26 4.28
CA LEU A 117 3.76 11.76 2.97
C LEU A 117 2.27 11.44 2.95
N GLN A 118 1.53 12.14 2.11
CA GLN A 118 0.08 12.04 2.02
C GLN A 118 -0.34 11.86 0.58
N ARG A 119 -1.38 11.06 0.39
CA ARG A 119 -2.07 10.96 -0.89
C ARG A 119 -2.84 12.26 -1.13
N THR A 120 -2.56 12.97 -2.21
CA THR A 120 -3.30 14.21 -2.53
C THR A 120 -4.37 13.98 -3.60
N GLY A 121 -4.09 13.08 -4.55
CA GLY A 121 -4.97 12.71 -5.64
C GLY A 121 -5.25 11.21 -5.75
N ILE A 122 -6.22 10.85 -6.60
CA ILE A 122 -6.56 9.45 -6.86
C ILE A 122 -5.44 8.71 -7.59
N ARG A 123 -4.60 9.43 -8.34
CA ARG A 123 -3.47 8.85 -9.09
C ARG A 123 -2.20 8.72 -8.27
N ASP A 124 -2.13 9.38 -7.12
CA ASP A 124 -1.04 9.22 -6.18
C ASP A 124 -1.18 7.86 -5.50
N ASN A 125 -0.06 7.20 -5.21
CA ASN A 125 -0.05 5.99 -4.41
C ASN A 125 0.72 6.21 -3.12
N LEU A 126 0.23 5.57 -2.07
CA LEU A 126 0.88 5.54 -0.77
C LEU A 126 0.99 4.07 -0.36
N PHE A 127 2.17 3.69 0.10
CA PHE A 127 2.50 2.33 0.49
C PHE A 127 3.19 2.33 1.85
N VAL A 128 2.97 1.26 2.60
CA VAL A 128 3.86 0.90 3.71
C VAL A 128 5.03 0.10 3.15
N VAL A 129 6.22 0.46 3.58
CA VAL A 129 7.47 -0.28 3.29
C VAL A 129 7.80 -1.13 4.50
N LEU A 130 8.08 -2.41 4.26
CA LEU A 130 8.67 -3.31 5.25
C LEU A 130 10.04 -3.72 4.74
N HIS A 131 11.10 -3.29 5.40
CA HIS A 131 12.47 -3.61 5.01
C HIS A 131 13.19 -4.37 6.12
N ASP A 132 13.61 -5.60 5.83
CA ASP A 132 14.51 -6.36 6.68
C ASP A 132 15.96 -6.06 6.30
N GLU A 133 16.67 -5.39 7.21
CA GLU A 133 18.07 -5.00 7.00
C GLU A 133 19.01 -6.22 6.99
N GLY A 134 18.65 -7.31 7.67
CA GLY A 134 19.47 -8.52 7.75
C GLY A 134 19.44 -9.33 6.45
N SER A 135 18.24 -9.58 5.92
CA SER A 135 18.08 -10.31 4.66
C SER A 135 18.09 -9.42 3.41
N GLN A 136 18.10 -8.08 3.59
CA GLN A 136 17.94 -7.09 2.51
C GLN A 136 16.63 -7.27 1.72
N THR A 137 15.60 -7.79 2.38
CA THR A 137 14.29 -8.06 1.77
C THR A 137 13.37 -6.87 1.99
N THR A 138 12.73 -6.38 0.93
CA THR A 138 11.76 -5.28 1.01
C THR A 138 10.41 -5.72 0.46
N TYR A 139 9.35 -5.51 1.24
CA TYR A 139 7.96 -5.66 0.83
C TYR A 139 7.25 -4.31 0.78
N LEU A 140 6.26 -4.20 -0.11
CA LEU A 140 5.31 -3.10 -0.15
C LEU A 140 3.92 -3.59 0.26
N ALA A 141 3.20 -2.80 1.05
CA ALA A 141 1.79 -3.02 1.33
C ALA A 141 0.98 -1.78 0.92
N GLY A 142 -0.10 -1.99 0.15
CA GLY A 142 -1.02 -0.91 -0.20
C GLY A 142 -1.72 -0.36 1.03
N THR A 143 -1.97 0.95 1.05
CA THR A 143 -2.65 1.61 2.17
C THR A 143 -4.12 1.87 1.88
N LEU A 144 -4.97 1.71 2.90
CA LEU A 144 -6.30 2.26 2.98
C LEU A 144 -6.21 3.71 3.52
N PRO A 145 -6.45 4.73 2.68
CA PRO A 145 -6.35 6.12 3.13
C PRO A 145 -7.51 6.49 4.06
N LYS A 146 -7.25 7.30 5.10
CA LYS A 146 -8.31 7.93 5.89
C LYS A 146 -8.97 9.03 5.04
N VAL A 147 -10.27 9.25 5.21
CA VAL A 147 -10.98 10.33 4.50
C VAL A 147 -10.87 11.62 5.32
N ALA A 148 -10.55 12.74 4.68
CA ALA A 148 -10.34 14.05 5.31
C ALA A 148 -11.61 14.69 5.91
N GLY A 149 -12.77 14.12 5.60
CA GLY A 149 -14.08 14.65 5.96
C GLY A 149 -14.54 15.80 5.03
N ARG A 150 -15.86 16.03 4.97
CA ARG A 150 -16.48 16.99 4.03
C ARG A 150 -15.96 18.42 4.20
N ARG A 151 -15.67 18.84 5.43
CA ARG A 151 -15.18 20.20 5.73
C ARG A 151 -13.82 20.46 5.09
N LYS A 152 -12.89 19.52 5.23
CA LYS A 152 -11.52 19.66 4.70
C LYS A 152 -11.48 19.53 3.18
N LEU A 153 -12.35 18.70 2.59
CA LEU A 153 -12.54 18.67 1.14
C LEU A 153 -13.02 20.03 0.59
N LEU A 154 -13.96 20.68 1.27
CA LEU A 154 -14.48 21.98 0.84
C LEU A 154 -13.48 23.14 1.06
N SER A 155 -12.67 23.09 2.12
CA SER A 155 -11.73 24.17 2.45
C SER A 155 -10.38 24.05 1.75
N GLU A 156 -9.87 22.84 1.57
CA GLU A 156 -8.50 22.59 1.08
C GLU A 156 -8.47 21.80 -0.25
N GLY A 157 -9.62 21.33 -0.74
CA GLY A 157 -9.69 20.50 -1.95
C GLY A 157 -9.10 19.10 -1.78
N SER A 158 -8.63 18.72 -0.57
CA SER A 158 -8.05 17.41 -0.31
C SER A 158 -9.12 16.41 0.13
N TYR A 159 -9.19 15.31 -0.62
CA TYR A 159 -10.12 14.22 -0.34
C TYR A 159 -9.59 13.26 0.74
N PHE A 160 -8.27 13.06 0.79
CA PHE A 160 -7.62 12.13 1.71
C PHE A 160 -7.07 12.85 2.94
N GLY A 161 -7.21 12.19 4.08
CA GLY A 161 -6.67 12.62 5.36
C GLY A 161 -5.16 12.31 5.48
N PRO A 162 -4.52 12.82 6.55
CA PRO A 162 -3.08 12.71 6.73
C PRO A 162 -2.60 11.32 7.18
N GLY A 163 -3.53 10.43 7.54
CA GLY A 163 -3.24 9.09 8.05
C GLY A 163 -3.78 7.99 7.15
N PHE A 164 -3.38 6.77 7.45
CA PHE A 164 -3.77 5.59 6.70
C PHE A 164 -3.60 4.32 7.55
N SER A 165 -4.16 3.23 7.07
CA SER A 165 -3.93 1.90 7.63
C SER A 165 -3.61 0.89 6.54
N THR A 166 -3.02 -0.23 6.93
CA THR A 166 -2.83 -1.40 6.07
C THR A 166 -2.91 -2.67 6.92
N VAL A 167 -3.21 -3.79 6.27
CA VAL A 167 -3.29 -5.09 6.90
C VAL A 167 -2.39 -6.04 6.13
N ILE A 168 -1.53 -6.75 6.85
CA ILE A 168 -0.53 -7.64 6.30
C ILE A 168 -0.83 -9.07 6.76
N PRO A 169 -1.01 -10.03 5.84
CA PRO A 169 -1.09 -11.44 6.19
C PRO A 169 0.30 -11.96 6.56
N LEU A 170 0.45 -12.46 7.78
CA LEU A 170 1.76 -12.88 8.32
C LEU A 170 2.30 -14.14 7.65
N GLN A 171 1.44 -14.92 7.00
CA GLN A 171 1.85 -16.09 6.21
C GLN A 171 2.56 -15.71 4.90
N ALA A 172 2.29 -14.52 4.36
CA ALA A 172 2.87 -14.05 3.09
C ALA A 172 4.29 -13.45 3.24
N VAL A 173 4.69 -13.17 4.49
CA VAL A 173 5.93 -12.47 4.83
C VAL A 173 6.83 -13.41 5.61
N ARG A 174 8.12 -13.42 5.29
CA ARG A 174 9.09 -14.23 6.02
C ARG A 174 9.27 -13.71 7.43
N GLN A 175 9.48 -14.60 8.39
CA GLN A 175 9.80 -14.19 9.77
C GLN A 175 11.09 -13.36 9.79
N GLY A 176 11.10 -12.27 10.55
CA GLY A 176 12.22 -11.34 10.57
C GLY A 176 11.94 -10.03 11.29
N GLN A 177 12.95 -9.17 11.32
CA GLN A 177 12.85 -7.83 11.89
C GLN A 177 12.74 -6.82 10.76
N TYR A 178 11.59 -6.17 10.66
CA TYR A 178 11.29 -5.24 9.58
C TYR A 178 11.24 -3.82 10.10
N ARG A 179 12.09 -2.96 9.53
CA ARG A 179 11.93 -1.52 9.65
C ARG A 179 10.76 -1.05 8.81
N LEU A 180 9.90 -0.25 9.42
CA LEU A 180 8.74 0.32 8.75
C LEU A 180 9.11 1.61 8.02
N GLY A 181 8.37 1.90 6.96
CA GLY A 181 8.50 3.13 6.19
C GLY A 181 7.25 3.41 5.39
N CYS A 182 7.30 4.50 4.66
CA CYS A 182 6.25 4.93 3.75
C CYS A 182 6.86 5.36 2.42
N LEU A 183 6.33 4.81 1.34
CA LEU A 183 6.66 5.21 -0.02
C LEU A 183 5.44 5.95 -0.59
N HIS A 184 5.68 7.16 -1.08
CA HIS A 184 4.72 7.91 -1.88
C HIS A 184 5.18 7.94 -3.33
N GLN A 185 4.26 7.69 -4.25
CA GLN A 185 4.45 7.86 -5.68
C GLN A 185 3.41 8.85 -6.16
N ASN A 186 3.84 10.00 -6.68
CA ASN A 186 2.89 10.96 -7.24
C ASN A 186 2.36 10.51 -8.62
N ALA A 187 1.39 11.24 -9.17
CA ALA A 187 0.82 10.97 -10.49
C ALA A 187 1.84 10.93 -11.65
N ASP A 188 2.98 11.60 -11.52
CA ASP A 188 4.06 11.62 -12.53
C ASP A 188 5.07 10.47 -12.34
N GLY A 189 4.86 9.61 -11.34
CA GLY A 189 5.73 8.47 -11.02
C GLY A 189 6.92 8.81 -10.14
N HIS A 190 7.06 10.06 -9.67
CA HIS A 190 8.13 10.48 -8.77
C HIS A 190 7.97 9.85 -7.39
N LEU A 191 9.05 9.26 -6.89
CA LEU A 191 9.06 8.53 -5.62
C LEU A 191 9.59 9.41 -4.48
N GLN A 192 8.95 9.33 -3.33
CA GLN A 192 9.41 9.90 -2.07
C GLN A 192 9.33 8.84 -0.99
N LEU A 193 10.44 8.61 -0.28
CA LEU A 193 10.55 7.58 0.75
C LEU A 193 10.83 8.23 2.11
N ILE A 194 10.09 7.78 3.12
CA ILE A 194 10.42 8.00 4.52
C ILE A 194 10.55 6.64 5.20
N MET A 195 11.72 6.34 5.75
CA MET A 195 11.91 5.19 6.64
C MET A 195 11.82 5.65 8.10
N THR A 196 11.20 4.85 8.97
CA THR A 196 11.02 5.21 10.38
C THR A 196 12.03 4.51 11.28
N GLN A 197 12.18 5.00 12.50
CA GLN A 197 13.01 4.35 13.52
C GLN A 197 12.39 3.04 14.02
N GLN A 198 11.09 2.83 13.82
CA GLN A 198 10.36 1.67 14.30
C GLN A 198 10.73 0.40 13.54
N ILE A 199 11.03 -0.64 14.31
CA ILE A 199 11.21 -2.01 13.86
C ILE A 199 10.09 -2.85 14.46
N ILE A 200 9.53 -3.74 13.66
CA ILE A 200 8.58 -4.75 14.10
C ILE A 200 9.16 -6.15 13.87
N THR A 201 8.73 -7.10 14.68
CA THR A 201 9.04 -8.52 14.47
C THR A 201 7.82 -9.19 13.87
N LEU A 202 8.03 -9.88 12.74
CA LEU A 202 7.03 -10.68 12.04
C LEU A 202 7.40 -12.16 12.11
#